data_AF-A0A2S9FLR3-F1
#
_entry.id   AF-A0A2S9FLR3-F1
#
_cell.length_a   1.000
_cell.length_b   1.000
_cell.length_c   1.000
_cell.angle_alpha   90.00
_cell.angle_beta   90.00
_cell.angle_gamma   90.00
#
_symmetry.space_group_name_H-M   'P 1'
#
loop_
_entity.id
_entity.type
_entity.pdbx_description
1 polymer ?
#
loop_
_entity_poly.entity_id
_entity_poly.type
_entity_poly.pdbx_seq_one_letter_code
_entity_poly.pdbx_strand_id
1 'polypeptide(L)' 'MATVSLITGGAGGMGLATAKIVGQDHAVVLCDVRKDRLEAA' A
#
# COMPACT_ATOMS: atom_id res chain seq x y z
N MET A 1 6.67 -14.09 13.64
CA MET A 1 7.02 -13.09 12.60
C MET A 1 5.73 -12.50 12.07
N ALA A 2 5.65 -11.19 11.88
CA ALA A 2 4.47 -10.57 11.27
C ALA A 2 4.48 -10.80 9.75
N THR A 3 3.33 -11.12 9.17
CA THR A 3 3.18 -11.27 7.72
C THR A 3 3.19 -9.88 7.08
N VAL A 4 4.03 -9.70 6.05
CA VAL A 4 4.18 -8.43 5.32
C VAL A 4 3.64 -8.58 3.90
N SER A 5 2.85 -7.61 3.46
CA SER A 5 2.33 -7.53 2.09
C SER A 5 2.95 -6.36 1.34
N LEU A 6 3.54 -6.62 0.17
CA LEU A 6 4.06 -5.60 -0.74
C LEU A 6 3.00 -5.27 -1.79
N ILE A 7 2.65 -3.99 -1.94
CA ILE A 7 1.69 -3.53 -2.95
C ILE A 7 2.37 -2.52 -3.88
N THR A 8 2.48 -2.89 -5.16
CA THR A 8 3.01 -2.02 -6.22
C THR A 8 1.88 -1.27 -6.91
N GLY A 9 2.13 -0.01 -7.30
CA GLY A 9 1.06 0.91 -7.72
C GLY A 9 0.11 1.25 -6.56
N GLY A 10 0.61 1.20 -5.32
CA GLY A 10 -0.19 1.23 -4.11
C GLY A 10 -0.69 2.61 -3.70
N ALA A 11 -0.20 3.69 -4.32
CA ALA A 11 -0.48 5.05 -3.87
C ALA A 11 -1.78 5.65 -4.43
N GLY A 12 -2.66 4.84 -5.02
CA GLY A 12 -3.97 5.31 -5.45
C GLY A 12 -4.87 4.22 -6.05
N GLY A 13 -6.11 4.61 -6.37
CA GLY A 13 -7.09 3.73 -7.00
C GLY A 13 -7.28 2.41 -6.25
N MET A 14 -7.28 1.30 -6.99
CA MET A 14 -7.43 -0.03 -6.40
C MET A 14 -6.26 -0.39 -5.49
N GLY A 15 -5.01 0.01 -5.79
CA GLY A 15 -3.84 -0.33 -4.97
C GLY A 15 -3.96 0.19 -3.55
N LEU A 16 -4.38 1.44 -3.37
CA LEU A 16 -4.60 2.04 -2.05
C LEU A 16 -5.83 1.45 -1.35
N ALA A 17 -6.89 1.14 -2.11
CA ALA A 17 -8.07 0.48 -1.54
C ALA A 17 -7.73 -0.92 -1.01
N THR A 18 -6.96 -1.71 -1.75
CA THR A 18 -6.45 -3.02 -1.33
C THR A 18 -5.54 -2.89 -0.11
N ALA A 19 -4.63 -1.90 -0.09
CA ALA A 19 -3.76 -1.66 1.04
C ALA A 19 -4.52 -1.38 2.34
N LYS A 20 -5.62 -0.62 2.28
CA LYS A 20 -6.47 -0.34 3.44
C LYS A 20 -7.17 -1.59 3.99
N ILE A 21 -7.54 -2.52 3.12
CA ILE A 21 -8.18 -3.79 3.50
C ILE A 21 -7.13 -4.74 4.09
N VAL A 22 -6.01 -4.95 3.38
CA VAL A 22 -4.94 -5.87 3.81
C VAL A 22 -4.25 -5.36 5.09
N GLY A 23 -4.10 -4.04 5.20
CA GLY A 23 -3.50 -3.35 6.33
C GLY A 23 -4.29 -3.44 7.64
N GLN A 24 -5.51 -3.98 7.63
CA GLN A 24 -6.24 -4.29 8.86
C GLN A 24 -5.57 -5.43 9.64
N ASP A 25 -4.99 -6.41 8.93
CA ASP A 25 -4.47 -7.65 9.53
C ASP A 25 -2.97 -7.88 9.28
N HIS A 26 -2.38 -7.15 8.32
CA HIS A 26 -0.99 -7.37 7.87
C HIS A 26 -0.22 -6.04 7.85
N ALA A 27 1.08 -6.10 8.07
CA ALA A 27 1.94 -4.95 7.79
C ALA A 27 2.04 -4.75 6.27
N VAL A 28 1.83 -3.53 5.79
CA VAL A 28 1.84 -3.23 4.34
C VAL A 28 3.00 -2.32 3.99
N VAL A 29 3.69 -2.64 2.90
CA VAL A 29 4.67 -1.76 2.24
C VAL A 29 4.10 -1.28 0.91
N LEU A 30 3.94 0.04 0.78
CA LEU A 30 3.49 0.66 -0.47
C LEU A 30 4.67 1.02 -1.35
N CYS A 31 4.54 0.70 -2.63
CA CYS A 31 5.44 1.15 -3.68
C CYS A 31 4.64 1.82 -4.80
N ASP A 32 5.08 3.01 -5.22
CA ASP A 32 4.55 3.69 -6.39
C ASP A 32 5.69 4.45 -7.08
N VAL A 33 5.57 4.66 -8.39
CA VAL A 33 6.56 5.42 -9.16
C VAL A 33 6.41 6.92 -8.96
N ARG A 34 5.22 7.36 -8.52
CA ARG A 34 4.95 8.77 -8.21
C ARG A 34 5.12 9.03 -6.72
N LYS A 35 6.18 9.77 -6.40
CA LYS A 35 6.52 10.18 -5.04
C LYS A 35 5.42 11.02 -4.39
N ASP A 36 4.85 11.98 -5.12
CA ASP A 36 3.78 12.85 -4.65
C ASP A 36 2.54 12.07 -4.20
N ARG A 37 2.18 11.02 -4.95
CA ARG A 37 1.08 10.15 -4.54
C ARG A 37 1.42 9.29 -3.35
N LEU A 38 2.65 8.79 -3.28
CA LEU A 38 3.10 7.96 -2.15
C LEU A 38 3.13 8.75 -0.84
N GLU A 39 3.51 10.03 -0.88
CA GLU A 39 3.47 10.93 0.29
C GLU A 39 2.03 11.26 0.74
N ALA A 40 1.05 11.16 -0.17
CA ALA A 40 -0.36 11.44 0.10
C ALA A 40 -1.21 10.20 0.45
N ALA A 41 -0.65 8.99 0.30
CA ALA A 41 -1.32 7.70 0.49
C ALA A 41 -1.29 7.23 1.94
#